data_AF-A0A970H8W0-F1
#
_entry.id   AF-A0A970H8W0-F1
#
_cell.length_a   1.000
_cell.length_b   1.000
_cell.length_c   1.000
_cell.angle_alpha   90.00
_cell.angle_beta   90.00
_cell.angle_gamma   90.00
#
_symmetry.space_group_name_H-M   'P 1'
#
loop_
_entity.id
_entity.type
_entity.pdbx_description
1 polymer ?
#
loop_
_entity_poly.entity_id
_entity_poly.type
_entity_poly.pdbx_seq_one_letter_code
_entity_poly.pdbx_strand_id
1 'polypeptide(L)'
;MIVRIGGEGGSIALLGVRDTQGGWHYCLGRDERSLADFLPDDFDPALLRSRSGWVASWEEALARLDRYPWYRLYPVALHAEFRERILAAVADCAAKESRERAADIAETWEWADRDTRWGGSDSERE
;
A
#
# COMPACT_ATOMS: atom_id res chain seq x y z
N MET A 1 0.69 -7.87 -5.80
CA MET A 1 0.58 -6.64 -4.97
C MET A 1 -0.74 -5.99 -5.32
N ILE A 2 -1.51 -5.52 -4.33
CA ILE A 2 -2.81 -4.87 -4.53
C ILE A 2 -2.66 -3.36 -4.63
N VAL A 3 -2.01 -2.74 -3.66
CA VAL A 3 -1.68 -1.30 -3.68
C VAL A 3 -0.34 -1.08 -3.00
N ARG A 4 0.44 -0.12 -3.50
CA ARG A 4 1.64 0.42 -2.84
C ARG A 4 1.49 1.93 -2.70
N ILE A 5 1.80 2.42 -1.52
CA ILE A 5 1.56 3.79 -1.07
C ILE A 5 2.87 4.31 -0.53
N GLY A 6 3.34 5.43 -1.08
CA GLY A 6 4.58 6.09 -0.70
C GLY A 6 4.35 7.05 0.46
N GLY A 7 5.31 7.09 1.37
CA GLY A 7 5.40 8.08 2.44
C GLY A 7 6.86 8.52 2.62
N GLU A 8 7.10 9.53 3.45
CA GLU A 8 8.44 10.12 3.62
C GLU A 8 9.51 9.11 4.08
N GLY A 9 9.12 8.13 4.91
CA GLY A 9 10.02 7.08 5.40
C GLY A 9 10.15 5.86 4.48
N GLY A 10 9.41 5.80 3.36
CA GLY A 10 9.42 4.65 2.44
C GLY A 10 8.03 4.32 1.90
N SER A 11 7.52 3.10 2.14
CA SER A 11 6.22 2.69 1.62
C SER A 11 5.45 1.69 2.47
N ILE A 12 4.13 1.73 2.31
CA ILE A 12 3.19 0.73 2.82
C ILE A 12 2.57 0.03 1.62
N ALA A 13 2.46 -1.28 1.66
CA ALA A 13 1.86 -2.07 0.58
C ALA A 13 0.81 -3.03 1.12
N LEU A 14 -0.35 -3.08 0.48
CA LEU A 14 -1.30 -4.17 0.65
C LEU A 14 -0.99 -5.25 -0.38
N LEU A 15 -0.71 -6.45 0.10
CA LEU A 15 -0.41 -7.63 -0.70
C LEU A 15 -1.65 -8.53 -0.73
N GLY A 16 -1.86 -9.20 -1.85
CA GLY A 16 -2.90 -10.20 -2.05
C GLY A 16 -2.32 -11.43 -2.70
N VAL A 17 -2.73 -12.61 -2.23
CA VAL A 17 -2.46 -13.91 -2.85
C VAL A 17 -3.76 -14.71 -2.90
N ARG A 18 -3.92 -15.54 -3.93
CA ARG A 18 -5.04 -16.49 -4.00
C ARG A 18 -4.61 -17.84 -3.45
N ASP A 19 -5.49 -18.48 -2.69
CA ASP A 19 -5.33 -19.88 -2.31
C ASP A 19 -5.71 -20.83 -3.45
N THR A 20 -5.61 -22.13 -3.21
CA THR A 20 -5.93 -23.18 -4.19
C THR A 20 -7.42 -23.29 -4.51
N GLN A 21 -8.29 -22.71 -3.68
CA GLN A 21 -9.74 -22.65 -3.85
C GLN A 21 -10.19 -21.32 -4.49
N GLY A 22 -9.25 -20.43 -4.80
CA GLY A 22 -9.51 -19.11 -5.39
C GLY A 22 -9.84 -18.01 -4.37
N GLY A 23 -9.80 -18.31 -3.07
CA GLY A 23 -9.98 -17.36 -1.98
C GLY A 23 -8.78 -16.40 -1.85
N TRP A 24 -9.04 -15.14 -1.51
CA TRP A 24 -7.98 -14.14 -1.34
C TRP A 24 -7.47 -14.12 0.10
N HIS A 25 -6.15 -14.04 0.24
CA HIS A 25 -5.47 -13.71 1.48
C HIS A 25 -4.69 -12.41 1.33
N TYR A 26 -4.73 -11.60 2.38
CA TYR A 26 -4.17 -10.26 2.40
C TYR A 26 -3.12 -10.08 3.48
N CYS A 27 -2.10 -9.27 3.20
CA CYS A 27 -1.03 -8.95 4.14
C CYS A 27 -0.59 -7.51 3.94
N LEU A 28 -0.35 -6.79 5.04
CA LEU A 28 0.25 -5.46 5.00
C LEU A 28 1.77 -5.61 5.07
N GLY A 29 2.48 -5.07 4.09
CA GLY A 29 3.93 -4.92 4.09
C GLY A 29 4.32 -3.46 4.34
N ARG A 30 5.43 -3.26 5.06
CA ARG A 30 6.07 -1.95 5.22
C ARG A 30 7.54 -2.06 4.86
N ASP A 31 8.03 -1.02 4.20
CA ASP A 31 9.41 -0.85 3.82
C ASP A 31 9.83 0.56 4.17
N GLU A 32 10.59 0.71 5.24
CA GLU A 32 11.02 1.98 5.84
C GLU A 32 12.53 2.22 5.60
N ARG A 33 13.12 1.52 4.62
CA ARG A 33 14.58 1.53 4.40
C ARG A 33 15.14 2.91 4.02
N SER A 34 14.32 3.82 3.51
CA SER A 34 14.75 5.20 3.26
C SER A 34 15.23 5.89 4.55
N LEU A 35 14.82 5.43 5.74
CA LEU A 35 15.36 5.93 7.01
C LEU A 35 16.83 5.56 7.23
N ALA A 36 17.30 4.42 6.73
CA ALA A 36 18.70 4.02 6.87
C ALA A 36 19.66 4.95 6.13
N ASP A 37 19.19 5.60 5.05
CA ASP A 37 19.99 6.58 4.32
C ASP A 37 20.24 7.86 5.15
N PHE A 38 19.34 8.17 6.09
CA PHE A 38 19.46 9.32 6.99
C PHE A 38 20.11 8.96 8.34
N LEU A 39 19.92 7.73 8.80
CA LEU A 39 20.33 7.24 10.13
C LEU A 39 20.94 5.82 10.03
N PRO A 40 22.11 5.67 9.38
CA PRO A 40 22.65 4.38 8.97
C PRO A 40 23.07 3.46 10.14
N ASP A 41 23.41 4.03 11.30
CA ASP A 41 23.88 3.29 12.48
C ASP A 41 22.82 3.14 13.57
N ASP A 42 21.65 3.78 13.43
CA ASP A 42 20.61 3.79 14.47
C ASP A 42 19.62 2.63 14.35
N PHE A 43 19.58 1.96 13.19
CA PHE A 43 18.60 0.91 12.90
C PHE A 43 19.26 -0.32 12.30
N ASP A 44 18.83 -1.50 12.76
CA ASP A 44 19.07 -2.75 12.03
C ASP A 44 18.22 -2.74 10.75
N PRO A 45 18.83 -2.83 9.55
CA PRO A 45 18.11 -2.87 8.28
C PRO A 45 17.05 -3.98 8.19
N ALA A 46 17.20 -5.06 8.97
CA ALA A 46 16.20 -6.13 9.05
C ALA A 46 14.90 -5.67 9.71
N LEU A 47 14.95 -4.69 10.62
CA LEU A 47 13.78 -4.14 11.32
C LEU A 47 13.01 -3.11 10.49
N LEU A 48 13.66 -2.52 9.48
CA LEU A 48 13.06 -1.55 8.56
C LEU A 48 12.11 -2.19 7.55
N ARG A 49 11.97 -3.51 7.56
CA ARG A 49 10.93 -4.23 6.81
C ARG A 49 10.09 -5.05 7.75
N SER A 50 8.78 -4.93 7.60
CA SER A 50 7.85 -5.76 8.36
C SER A 50 6.67 -6.19 7.52
N ARG A 51 6.09 -7.32 7.88
CA ARG A 51 4.83 -7.81 7.34
C ARG A 51 3.89 -8.15 8.49
N SER A 52 2.61 -7.85 8.32
CA SER A 52 1.57 -8.38 9.19
C SER A 52 1.39 -9.88 8.96
N GLY A 53 0.61 -10.55 9.83
CA GLY A 53 0.06 -11.87 9.48
C GLY A 53 -0.86 -11.79 8.25
N TRP A 54 -1.21 -12.94 7.68
CA TRP A 54 -2.20 -13.02 6.59
C TRP A 54 -3.63 -13.04 7.12
N VAL A 55 -4.58 -12.48 6.35
CA VAL A 55 -6.03 -12.50 6.65
C VAL A 55 -6.83 -12.88 5.44
N ALA A 56 -8.00 -13.50 5.63
CA ALA A 56 -8.89 -13.89 4.54
C ALA A 56 -9.99 -12.84 4.26
N SER A 57 -10.16 -11.83 5.11
CA SER A 57 -11.15 -10.76 4.94
C SER A 57 -10.50 -9.49 4.40
N TRP A 58 -11.17 -8.88 3.43
CA TRP A 58 -10.78 -7.58 2.90
C TRP A 58 -10.97 -6.46 3.93
N GLU A 59 -12.04 -6.54 4.72
CA GLU A 59 -12.37 -5.57 5.75
C GLU A 59 -11.29 -5.56 6.83
N GLU A 60 -10.80 -6.73 7.24
CA GLU A 60 -9.65 -6.81 8.17
C GLU A 60 -8.36 -6.28 7.51
N ALA A 61 -8.18 -6.54 6.22
CA ALA A 61 -7.04 -6.04 5.47
C ALA A 61 -7.02 -4.50 5.40
N LEU A 62 -8.17 -3.87 5.11
CA LEU A 62 -8.33 -2.42 5.15
C LEU A 62 -8.18 -1.86 6.57
N ALA A 63 -8.73 -2.51 7.59
CA ALA A 63 -8.57 -2.06 8.98
C ALA A 63 -7.10 -2.00 9.42
N ARG A 64 -6.24 -2.87 8.89
CA ARG A 64 -4.80 -2.82 9.14
C ARG A 64 -4.13 -1.63 8.45
N LEU A 65 -4.61 -1.28 7.26
CA LEU A 65 -4.16 -0.14 6.49
C LEU A 65 -4.62 1.18 7.15
N ASP A 66 -5.85 1.22 7.67
CA ASP A 66 -6.46 2.36 8.38
C ASP A 66 -5.75 2.76 9.68
N ARG A 67 -4.84 1.92 10.19
CA ARG A 67 -3.92 2.31 11.28
C ARG A 67 -2.97 3.44 10.87
N TYR A 68 -2.86 3.70 9.58
CA TYR A 68 -2.07 4.77 9.00
C TYR A 68 -3.02 5.74 8.26
N PRO A 69 -2.68 7.04 8.13
CA PRO A 69 -3.45 7.98 7.33
C PRO A 69 -3.22 7.77 5.81
N TRP A 70 -3.29 6.51 5.36
CA TRP A 70 -2.81 6.04 4.06
C TRP A 70 -3.50 6.73 2.88
N TYR A 71 -4.78 7.06 3.00
CA TYR A 71 -5.57 7.74 1.98
C TYR A 71 -5.08 9.18 1.72
N ARG A 72 -4.33 9.77 2.64
CA ARG A 72 -3.70 11.10 2.48
C ARG A 72 -2.30 11.03 1.85
N LEU A 73 -1.76 9.83 1.71
CA LEU A 73 -0.44 9.59 1.15
C LEU A 73 -0.51 9.43 -0.36
N TYR A 74 0.66 9.25 -0.97
CA TYR A 74 0.75 9.19 -2.42
C TYR A 74 0.64 7.75 -2.92
N PRO A 75 -0.32 7.43 -3.80
CA PRO A 75 -0.39 6.10 -4.40
C PRO A 75 0.75 5.93 -5.41
N VAL A 76 1.48 4.83 -5.29
CA VAL A 76 2.64 4.53 -6.15
C VAL A 76 2.28 3.47 -7.18
N ALA A 77 1.44 2.50 -6.81
CA ALA A 77 0.96 1.49 -7.74
C ALA A 77 -0.36 0.89 -7.24
N LEU A 78 -1.26 0.57 -8.16
CA LEU A 78 -2.56 0.00 -7.88
C LEU A 78 -2.87 -1.14 -8.86
N HIS A 79 -3.35 -2.27 -8.35
CA HIS A 79 -3.72 -3.42 -9.18
C HIS A 79 -5.12 -3.23 -9.77
N ALA A 80 -5.26 -3.43 -11.08
CA ALA A 80 -6.49 -3.19 -11.82
C ALA A 80 -7.74 -3.86 -11.20
N GLU A 81 -7.65 -5.14 -10.81
CA GLU A 81 -8.77 -5.89 -10.19
C GLU A 81 -9.27 -5.25 -8.88
N PHE A 82 -8.42 -4.51 -8.18
CA PHE A 82 -8.74 -3.88 -6.90
C PHE A 82 -8.91 -2.37 -7.00
N ARG A 83 -8.76 -1.79 -8.19
CA ARG A 83 -8.75 -0.34 -8.40
C ARG A 83 -10.00 0.31 -7.83
N GLU A 84 -11.17 -0.11 -8.30
CA GLU A 84 -12.45 0.44 -7.84
C GLU A 84 -12.65 0.27 -6.34
N ARG A 85 -12.25 -0.88 -5.80
CA ARG A 85 -12.38 -1.19 -4.37
C ARG A 85 -11.51 -0.30 -3.50
N ILE A 86 -10.30 0.03 -3.96
CA ILE A 86 -9.39 0.94 -3.27
C ILE A 86 -9.87 2.39 -3.39
N LEU A 87 -10.30 2.83 -4.58
CA LEU A 87 -10.83 4.19 -4.77
C LEU A 87 -12.07 4.44 -3.90
N ALA A 88 -12.97 3.45 -3.79
CA ALA A 88 -14.10 3.52 -2.88
C ALA A 88 -13.66 3.67 -1.41
N ALA A 89 -12.67 2.86 -0.97
CA ALA A 89 -12.14 2.94 0.38
C ALA A 89 -11.47 4.30 0.68
N VAL A 90 -10.76 4.88 -0.29
CA VAL A 90 -10.18 6.23 -0.19
C VAL A 90 -11.27 7.28 -0.02
N ALA A 91 -12.30 7.24 -0.86
CA ALA A 91 -13.43 8.17 -0.80
C ALA A 91 -14.15 8.07 0.56
N ASP A 92 -14.39 6.84 1.05
CA ASP A 92 -15.01 6.60 2.35
C ASP A 92 -14.17 7.16 3.50
N CYS A 93 -12.85 6.94 3.48
CA CYS A 93 -11.95 7.47 4.50
C CYS A 93 -11.85 8.99 4.47
N ALA A 94 -11.75 9.59 3.28
CA ALA A 94 -11.67 11.04 3.14
C ALA A 94 -12.99 11.73 3.53
N ALA A 95 -14.13 11.16 3.16
CA ALA A 95 -15.45 11.70 3.49
C ALA A 95 -15.75 11.67 5.00
N LYS A 96 -15.20 10.70 5.75
CA LYS A 96 -15.30 10.65 7.22
C LYS A 96 -14.56 11.80 7.91
N GLU A 97 -13.50 12.32 7.28
CA GLU A 97 -12.70 13.40 7.83
C GLU A 97 -13.19 14.78 7.39
N SER A 98 -13.28 15.01 6.07
CA SER A 98 -13.72 16.27 5.50
C SER A 98 -14.18 16.08 4.06
N ARG A 99 -15.43 16.47 3.78
CA ARG A 99 -15.98 16.45 2.42
C ARG A 99 -15.24 17.38 1.47
N GLU A 100 -14.66 18.47 1.97
CA GLU A 100 -13.93 19.44 1.16
C GLU A 100 -12.63 18.83 0.61
N ARG A 101 -11.92 18.04 1.43
CA ARG A 101 -10.67 17.37 1.03
C ARG A 101 -10.89 16.08 0.24
N ALA A 102 -12.09 15.52 0.28
CA ALA A 102 -12.39 14.25 -0.36
C ALA A 102 -12.21 14.29 -1.88
N ALA A 103 -12.54 15.42 -2.52
CA ALA A 103 -12.37 15.58 -3.97
C ALA A 103 -10.89 15.59 -4.37
N ASP A 104 -10.06 16.39 -3.69
CA ASP A 104 -8.61 16.51 -3.97
C ASP A 104 -7.88 15.17 -3.75
N ILE A 105 -8.27 14.46 -2.68
CA ILE A 105 -7.73 13.13 -2.38
C ILE A 105 -8.18 12.13 -3.46
N ALA A 106 -9.45 12.11 -3.84
CA ALA A 106 -9.95 11.21 -4.87
C ALA A 106 -9.24 11.44 -6.21
N GLU A 107 -9.07 12.71 -6.62
CA GLU A 107 -8.35 13.07 -7.84
C GLU A 107 -6.93 12.49 -7.81
N THR A 108 -6.17 12.72 -6.73
CA THR A 108 -4.81 12.18 -6.56
C THR A 108 -4.76 10.66 -6.78
N TRP A 109 -5.76 9.95 -6.28
CA TRP A 109 -5.84 8.50 -6.37
C TRP A 109 -6.32 7.97 -7.73
N GLU A 110 -7.07 8.74 -8.50
CA GLU A 110 -7.46 8.36 -9.85
C GLU A 110 -6.27 8.28 -10.81
N TRP A 111 -5.23 9.09 -10.59
CA TRP A 111 -4.00 9.12 -11.40
C TRP A 111 -3.01 7.98 -11.09
N ALA A 112 -3.26 7.19 -10.05
CA ALA A 112 -2.38 6.12 -9.54
C ALA A 112 -2.05 4.98 -10.53
N ASP A 113 -2.63 5.00 -11.74
CA ASP A 113 -2.65 3.88 -12.69
C ASP A 113 -1.80 4.11 -13.96
N ARG A 114 -1.12 5.27 -14.09
CA ARG A 114 -0.40 5.60 -15.34
C ARG A 114 1.06 5.14 -15.42
N ASP A 115 1.65 4.61 -14.35
CA ASP A 115 3.02 4.11 -14.39
C ASP A 115 3.08 2.59 -14.16
N THR A 116 2.66 1.84 -15.18
CA THR A 116 2.90 0.39 -15.30
C THR A 116 4.37 0.07 -15.65
N ARG A 117 5.31 0.96 -15.34
CA ARG A 117 6.74 0.77 -15.59
C ARG A 117 7.46 0.20 -14.37
N TRP A 118 6.96 -0.91 -13.83
CA TRP A 118 7.80 -1.84 -13.08
C TRP A 118 7.98 -3.09 -13.93
N GLY A 119 8.74 -2.93 -15.02
CA GLY A 119 9.37 -4.05 -15.69
C GLY A 119 10.34 -4.68 -14.69
N GLY A 120 10.01 -5.89 -14.24
CA GLY A 120 10.92 -6.67 -13.41
C GLY A 120 12.25 -6.82 -14.12
N SER A 121 13.30 -6.26 -13.54
CA SER A 121 14.63 -6.88 -13.67
C SER A 121 14.70 -7.94 -12.58
N ASP A 122 14.17 -9.10 -12.93
CA ASP A 122 14.56 -10.36 -12.32
C ASP A 122 15.94 -10.68 -12.93
N SER A 123 17.00 -10.35 -12.21
CA SER A 123 18.35 -10.83 -12.45
C SER A 123 19.16 -10.50 -11.21
N GLU A 124 19.21 -11.44 -10.28
CA GLU A 124 20.41 -11.79 -9.51
C GLU A 124 20.07 -13.08 -8.74
N ARG A 125 20.09 -14.19 -9.49
CA ARG A 125 20.59 -15.44 -8.94
C ARG A 125 22.08 -15.45 -9.23
N GLU A 126 22.89 -15.35 -8.19
CA GLU A 126 24.19 -16.02 -8.10
C GLU A 126 24.28 -16.67 -6.71
#